data_AF-A0A3D2MC57-F1
#
_entry.id   AF-A0A3D2MC57-F1
#
_cell.length_a   1.000
_cell.length_b   1.000
_cell.length_c   1.000
_cell.angle_alpha   90.00
_cell.angle_beta   90.00
_cell.angle_gamma   90.00
#
_symmetry.space_group_name_H-M   'P 1'
#
loop_
_entity.id
_entity.type
_entity.pdbx_description
1 polymer ?
#
loop_
_entity_poly.entity_id
_entity_poly.type
_entity_poly.pdbx_seq_one_letter_code
_entity_poly.pdbx_strand_id
1 'polypeptide(L)'
;MKTNIDKLDYYELLKFCTENDKISNNEKNKIIEKLLDYKKYLDYPKYFEEIKWLDANDRKRFIESISSSNDSQIIYVFSISLKNNLYADEVYMLFNSLYNFNNDDYTKSFIDNFFYFLEKNINNIISKICDDKNYSLLMDLWTKYKNYLTDSTEMIVKNISESSSSYYMYKLLCDNIEDDDKSLLIKSICNLDDISYICDTIKLMSSNLSSDDINNIVSSYSRTLHFLIVKSLIQNNVCLSEENIDLIIDCIFNELNKENIIYFAGKMHDNLTKKQVEKIIDLAVKTNDSELIYNVSKILKDRLDKENVSKVSREMSKQENIYYVYEFLYEFKDKLSKEDKNKLVSKIVNSREMKLIILVAVFVDVKLIEKLFKNKKELFIFAVGLNVFTIEEITKLKEKLDIKEEKPNMKNMPKKYKLKKKDK
;
A
#
# COMPACT_ATOMS: atom_id res chain seq x y z
N MET A 1 -20.04 78.85 -14.08
CA MET A 1 -18.69 78.86 -13.49
C MET A 1 -18.15 77.44 -13.61
N LYS A 2 -16.94 77.24 -14.17
CA LYS A 2 -16.31 75.91 -14.15
C LYS A 2 -15.89 75.61 -12.72
N THR A 3 -16.43 74.55 -12.13
CA THR A 3 -16.00 74.05 -10.81
C THR A 3 -14.52 73.70 -10.88
N ASN A 4 -13.71 74.24 -9.96
CA ASN A 4 -12.29 73.90 -9.91
C ASN A 4 -12.12 72.55 -9.20
N ILE A 5 -12.00 71.47 -9.99
CA ILE A 5 -11.82 70.08 -9.54
C ILE A 5 -10.63 69.96 -8.56
N ASP A 6 -9.61 70.80 -8.68
CA ASP A 6 -8.43 70.74 -7.83
C ASP A 6 -8.73 71.06 -6.36
N LYS A 7 -9.81 71.82 -6.09
CA LYS A 7 -10.21 72.26 -4.75
C LYS A 7 -11.27 71.39 -4.08
N LEU A 8 -11.87 70.45 -4.81
CA LEU A 8 -12.89 69.56 -4.25
C LEU A 8 -12.25 68.55 -3.32
N ASP A 9 -12.88 68.32 -2.16
CA ASP A 9 -12.55 67.18 -1.31
C ASP A 9 -13.06 65.87 -1.92
N TYR A 10 -12.79 64.74 -1.25
CA TYR A 10 -13.17 63.41 -1.75
C TYR A 10 -14.68 63.26 -2.01
N TYR A 11 -15.52 63.70 -1.07
CA TYR A 11 -16.97 63.51 -1.17
C TYR A 11 -17.60 64.52 -2.14
N GLU A 12 -17.08 65.75 -2.16
CA GLU A 12 -17.46 66.76 -3.14
C GLU A 12 -17.09 66.32 -4.57
N LEU A 13 -15.91 65.72 -4.75
CA LEU A 13 -15.46 65.18 -6.02
C LEU A 13 -16.36 64.03 -6.49
N LEU A 14 -16.67 63.07 -5.61
CA LEU A 14 -17.54 61.95 -5.95
C LEU A 14 -18.94 62.43 -6.36
N LYS A 15 -19.54 63.34 -5.59
CA LYS A 15 -20.84 63.96 -5.92
C LYS A 15 -20.80 64.70 -7.26
N PHE A 16 -19.73 65.44 -7.52
CA PHE A 16 -19.55 66.11 -8.81
C PHE A 16 -19.52 65.10 -9.97
N CYS A 17 -18.85 63.96 -9.80
CA CYS A 17 -18.73 62.93 -10.84
C CYS A 17 -20.04 62.23 -11.17
N THR A 18 -20.92 62.04 -10.17
CA THR A 18 -22.19 61.32 -10.33
C THR A 18 -23.31 62.23 -10.84
N GLU A 19 -23.29 63.52 -10.50
CA GLU A 19 -24.33 64.48 -10.89
C GLU A 19 -24.07 65.17 -12.24
N ASN A 20 -22.84 65.15 -12.77
CA ASN A 20 -22.47 65.86 -14.01
C ASN A 20 -22.12 64.89 -15.15
N ASP A 21 -22.87 64.98 -16.24
CA ASP A 21 -22.72 64.17 -17.46
C ASP A 21 -21.82 64.81 -18.53
N LYS A 22 -21.67 66.14 -18.51
CA LYS A 22 -20.91 66.94 -19.48
C LYS A 22 -19.53 67.33 -18.97
N ILE A 23 -18.68 66.34 -18.73
CA ILE A 23 -17.27 66.52 -18.33
C ILE A 23 -16.36 66.30 -19.54
N SER A 24 -15.40 67.21 -19.78
CA SER A 24 -14.45 67.03 -20.90
C SER A 24 -13.46 65.89 -20.62
N ASN A 25 -12.92 65.25 -21.67
CA ASN A 25 -12.00 64.11 -21.50
C ASN A 25 -10.75 64.45 -20.68
N ASN A 26 -10.23 65.67 -20.78
CA ASN A 26 -9.08 66.11 -19.96
C ASN A 26 -9.45 66.27 -18.48
N GLU A 27 -10.66 66.76 -18.20
CA GLU A 27 -11.18 66.85 -16.83
C GLU A 27 -11.46 65.45 -16.26
N LYS A 28 -12.01 64.54 -17.07
CA LYS A 28 -12.20 63.12 -16.68
C LYS A 28 -10.88 62.48 -16.25
N ASN A 29 -9.84 62.56 -17.08
CA ASN A 29 -8.54 61.97 -16.74
C ASN A 29 -7.99 62.51 -15.40
N LYS A 30 -8.06 63.82 -15.17
CA LYS A 30 -7.63 64.43 -13.90
C LYS A 30 -8.44 63.94 -12.70
N ILE A 31 -9.75 63.76 -12.87
CA ILE A 31 -10.64 63.20 -11.85
C ILE A 31 -10.22 61.76 -11.53
N ILE A 32 -9.97 60.93 -12.55
CA ILE A 32 -9.55 59.53 -12.36
C ILE A 32 -8.23 59.46 -11.58
N GLU A 33 -7.22 60.26 -11.93
CA GLU A 33 -5.95 60.31 -11.18
C GLU A 33 -6.19 60.64 -9.71
N LYS A 34 -7.00 61.67 -9.42
CA LYS A 34 -7.33 62.04 -8.04
C LYS A 34 -8.05 60.91 -7.29
N LEU A 35 -9.04 60.27 -7.92
CA LEU A 35 -9.78 59.17 -7.31
C LEU A 35 -8.87 57.97 -7.01
N LEU A 36 -7.92 57.68 -7.89
CA LEU A 36 -6.91 56.64 -7.69
C LEU A 36 -5.94 56.99 -6.54
N ASP A 37 -5.50 58.25 -6.44
CA ASP A 37 -4.59 58.72 -5.40
C ASP A 37 -5.18 58.59 -3.98
N TYR A 38 -6.50 58.74 -3.83
CA TYR A 38 -7.17 58.56 -2.53
C TYR A 38 -7.12 57.11 -2.02
N LYS A 39 -6.91 56.12 -2.90
CA LYS A 39 -6.86 54.67 -2.57
C LYS A 39 -8.01 54.20 -1.68
N LYS A 40 -9.20 54.78 -1.86
CA LYS A 40 -10.44 54.41 -1.16
C LYS A 40 -11.05 53.16 -1.79
N TYR A 41 -10.32 52.04 -1.76
CA TYR A 41 -10.68 50.82 -2.49
C TYR A 41 -12.09 50.29 -2.18
N LEU A 42 -12.56 50.44 -0.93
CA LEU A 42 -13.90 50.02 -0.54
C LEU A 42 -15.03 50.88 -1.13
N ASP A 43 -14.72 52.09 -1.62
CA ASP A 43 -15.67 52.96 -2.30
C ASP A 43 -15.62 52.80 -3.83
N TYR A 44 -14.61 52.12 -4.39
CA TYR A 44 -14.51 51.89 -5.84
C TYR A 44 -15.73 51.20 -6.45
N PRO A 45 -16.41 50.24 -5.78
CA PRO A 45 -17.65 49.68 -6.31
C PRO A 45 -18.71 50.76 -6.63
N LYS A 46 -18.85 51.78 -5.79
CA LYS A 46 -19.78 52.89 -6.04
C LYS A 46 -19.41 53.67 -7.30
N TYR A 47 -18.12 53.78 -7.61
CA TYR A 47 -17.69 54.50 -8.82
C TYR A 47 -18.21 53.78 -10.07
N PHE A 48 -18.14 52.45 -10.07
CA PHE A 48 -18.54 51.61 -11.19
C PHE A 48 -20.07 51.62 -11.40
N GLU A 49 -20.83 51.85 -10.33
CA GLU A 49 -22.30 51.89 -10.36
C GLU A 49 -22.85 53.30 -10.65
N GLU A 50 -22.26 54.33 -10.05
CA GLU A 50 -22.80 55.68 -10.03
C GLU A 50 -22.18 56.60 -11.09
N ILE A 51 -20.91 56.38 -11.49
CA ILE A 51 -20.22 57.22 -12.47
C ILE A 51 -20.45 56.65 -13.88
N LYS A 52 -21.55 57.10 -14.51
CA LYS A 52 -22.04 56.58 -15.80
C LYS A 52 -21.11 56.81 -17.00
N TRP A 53 -20.14 57.71 -16.89
CA TRP A 53 -19.25 58.07 -17.98
C TRP A 53 -17.90 57.33 -17.95
N LEU A 54 -17.65 56.47 -16.95
CA LEU A 54 -16.46 55.61 -16.91
C LEU A 54 -16.45 54.68 -18.11
N ASP A 55 -15.39 54.76 -18.91
CA ASP A 55 -15.17 53.83 -20.00
C ASP A 55 -14.39 52.58 -19.54
N ALA A 56 -14.17 51.64 -20.47
CA ALA A 56 -13.46 50.39 -20.17
C ALA A 56 -11.99 50.62 -19.73
N ASN A 57 -11.32 51.65 -20.25
CA ASN A 57 -9.94 51.95 -19.86
C ASN A 57 -9.89 52.54 -18.45
N ASP A 58 -10.83 53.43 -18.12
CA ASP A 58 -10.92 54.00 -16.77
C ASP A 58 -11.20 52.91 -15.73
N ARG A 59 -12.16 52.02 -16.02
CA ARG A 59 -12.47 50.87 -15.14
C ARG A 59 -11.27 49.96 -14.94
N LYS A 60 -10.54 49.66 -16.02
CA LYS A 60 -9.30 48.86 -15.95
C LYS A 60 -8.26 49.48 -15.01
N ARG A 61 -8.06 50.79 -15.05
CA ARG A 61 -7.11 51.49 -14.16
C ARG A 61 -7.49 51.35 -12.68
N PHE A 62 -8.78 51.41 -12.36
CA PHE A 62 -9.25 51.16 -10.99
C PHE A 62 -9.03 49.72 -10.54
N ILE A 63 -9.27 48.75 -11.42
CA ILE A 63 -8.98 47.33 -11.16
C ILE A 63 -7.49 47.12 -10.93
N GLU A 64 -6.62 47.66 -11.79
CA GLU A 64 -5.15 47.60 -11.63
C GLU A 64 -4.71 48.22 -10.30
N SER A 65 -5.33 49.34 -9.90
CA SER A 65 -5.08 49.97 -8.60
C SER A 65 -5.49 49.07 -7.44
N ILE A 66 -6.62 48.37 -7.53
CA ILE A 66 -7.03 47.38 -6.52
C ILE A 66 -6.07 46.19 -6.49
N SER A 67 -5.64 45.69 -7.64
CA SER A 67 -4.63 44.62 -7.72
C SER A 67 -3.30 45.04 -7.07
N SER A 68 -2.95 46.33 -7.13
CA SER A 68 -1.77 46.89 -6.47
C SER A 68 -1.91 47.13 -4.95
N SER A 69 -3.11 46.95 -4.38
CA SER A 69 -3.36 47.15 -2.95
C SER A 69 -2.64 46.14 -2.05
N ASN A 70 -2.17 45.03 -2.62
CA ASN A 70 -1.58 43.89 -1.91
C ASN A 70 -2.51 43.21 -0.90
N ASP A 71 -3.84 43.35 -1.06
CA ASP A 71 -4.82 42.75 -0.16
C ASP A 71 -5.86 41.92 -0.92
N SER A 72 -5.76 40.60 -0.78
CA SER A 72 -6.70 39.63 -1.35
C SER A 72 -8.15 39.84 -0.88
N GLN A 73 -8.37 40.33 0.35
CA GLN A 73 -9.70 40.62 0.87
C GLN A 73 -10.32 41.82 0.15
N ILE A 74 -9.54 42.87 -0.13
CA ILE A 74 -10.01 44.04 -0.87
C ILE A 74 -10.44 43.64 -2.27
N ILE A 75 -9.62 42.84 -2.97
CA ILE A 75 -9.94 42.34 -4.31
C ILE A 75 -11.24 41.54 -4.27
N TYR A 76 -11.38 40.60 -3.31
CA TYR A 76 -12.57 39.78 -3.17
C TYR A 76 -13.83 40.61 -2.86
N VAL A 77 -13.78 41.50 -1.87
CA VAL A 77 -14.91 42.36 -1.47
C VAL A 77 -15.33 43.29 -2.60
N PHE A 78 -14.36 43.90 -3.30
CA PHE A 78 -14.64 44.72 -4.48
C PHE A 78 -15.38 43.91 -5.54
N SER A 79 -14.86 42.72 -5.85
CA SER A 79 -15.42 41.86 -6.90
C SER A 79 -16.85 41.45 -6.60
N ILE A 80 -17.11 40.94 -5.39
CA ILE A 80 -18.45 40.49 -4.98
C ILE A 80 -19.45 41.64 -4.96
N SER A 81 -19.03 42.84 -4.55
CA SER A 81 -19.90 44.03 -4.57
C SER A 81 -20.39 44.37 -5.98
N LEU A 82 -19.59 44.05 -7.01
CA LEU A 82 -19.90 44.32 -8.41
C LEU A 82 -20.34 43.08 -9.21
N LYS A 83 -20.79 42.00 -8.54
CA LYS A 83 -21.03 40.69 -9.18
C LYS A 83 -21.78 40.74 -10.52
N ASN A 84 -22.80 41.60 -10.64
CA ASN A 84 -23.63 41.74 -11.85
C ASN A 84 -23.19 42.89 -12.77
N ASN A 85 -22.17 43.65 -12.37
CA ASN A 85 -21.70 44.88 -13.01
C ASN A 85 -20.27 44.76 -13.56
N LEU A 86 -19.66 43.58 -13.49
CA LEU A 86 -18.33 43.29 -14.05
C LEU A 86 -18.45 42.68 -15.46
N TYR A 87 -17.55 43.09 -16.35
CA TYR A 87 -17.36 42.46 -17.65
C TYR A 87 -16.42 41.24 -17.55
N ALA A 88 -16.45 40.36 -18.55
CA ALA A 88 -15.71 39.10 -18.52
C ALA A 88 -14.18 39.29 -18.42
N ASP A 89 -13.63 40.29 -19.10
CA ASP A 89 -12.22 40.67 -19.04
C ASP A 89 -11.83 41.21 -17.66
N GLU A 90 -12.70 42.01 -17.04
CA GLU A 90 -12.53 42.52 -15.68
C GLU A 90 -12.51 41.39 -14.65
N VAL A 91 -13.44 40.44 -14.75
CA VAL A 91 -13.47 39.24 -13.91
C VAL A 91 -12.17 38.45 -14.05
N TYR A 92 -11.64 38.31 -15.26
CA TYR A 92 -10.38 37.59 -15.49
C TYR A 92 -9.15 38.33 -14.91
N MET A 93 -9.12 39.67 -14.98
CA MET A 93 -8.08 40.48 -14.34
C MET A 93 -8.11 40.34 -12.81
N LEU A 94 -9.30 40.40 -12.23
CA LEU A 94 -9.51 40.23 -10.79
C LEU A 94 -9.14 38.81 -10.33
N PHE A 95 -9.54 37.79 -11.09
CA PHE A 95 -9.12 36.40 -10.83
C PHE A 95 -7.60 36.27 -10.80
N ASN A 96 -6.91 36.73 -11.85
CA ASN A 96 -5.45 36.63 -11.93
C ASN A 96 -4.77 37.34 -10.76
N SER A 97 -5.28 38.51 -10.40
CA SER A 97 -4.76 39.29 -9.28
C SER A 97 -4.96 38.54 -7.97
N LEU A 98 -6.18 38.06 -7.71
CA LEU A 98 -6.54 37.34 -6.49
C LEU A 98 -5.73 36.04 -6.33
N TYR A 99 -5.60 35.28 -7.40
CA TYR A 99 -4.89 34.02 -7.42
C TYR A 99 -3.39 34.20 -7.13
N ASN A 100 -2.77 35.27 -7.64
CA ASN A 100 -1.36 35.59 -7.35
C ASN A 100 -1.09 35.90 -5.86
N PHE A 101 -2.12 36.18 -5.04
CA PHE A 101 -1.98 36.34 -3.59
C PHE A 101 -1.94 35.00 -2.82
N ASN A 102 -2.05 33.85 -3.50
CA ASN A 102 -2.06 32.52 -2.90
C ASN A 102 -3.07 32.36 -1.75
N ASN A 103 -4.24 33.02 -1.87
CA ASN A 103 -5.35 32.86 -0.94
C ASN A 103 -6.40 31.94 -1.56
N ASP A 104 -6.29 30.64 -1.27
CA ASP A 104 -7.16 29.61 -1.86
C ASP A 104 -8.64 29.80 -1.47
N ASP A 105 -8.94 30.23 -0.25
CA ASP A 105 -10.31 30.42 0.23
C ASP A 105 -11.05 31.51 -0.56
N TYR A 106 -10.40 32.66 -0.76
CA TYR A 106 -10.97 33.73 -1.57
C TYR A 106 -10.97 33.36 -3.06
N THR A 107 -9.93 32.71 -3.55
CA THR A 107 -9.87 32.27 -4.96
C THR A 107 -11.02 31.31 -5.28
N LYS A 108 -11.24 30.31 -4.43
CA LYS A 108 -12.35 29.35 -4.55
C LYS A 108 -13.70 30.05 -4.50
N SER A 109 -13.91 30.91 -3.50
CA SER A 109 -15.15 31.68 -3.35
C SER A 109 -15.39 32.62 -4.53
N PHE A 110 -14.33 33.18 -5.11
CA PHE A 110 -14.39 34.00 -6.31
C PHE A 110 -14.82 33.17 -7.52
N ILE A 111 -14.15 32.04 -7.77
CA ILE A 111 -14.50 31.14 -8.88
C ILE A 111 -15.97 30.72 -8.77
N ASP A 112 -16.43 30.38 -7.57
CA ASP A 112 -17.82 30.02 -7.31
C ASP A 112 -18.83 31.11 -7.67
N ASN A 113 -18.49 32.37 -7.39
CA ASN A 113 -19.38 33.48 -7.68
C ASN A 113 -19.37 33.89 -9.16
N PHE A 114 -18.25 33.67 -9.84
CA PHE A 114 -18.01 34.15 -11.20
C PHE A 114 -17.87 33.02 -12.23
N PHE A 115 -18.22 31.78 -11.88
CA PHE A 115 -18.00 30.60 -12.73
C PHE A 115 -18.56 30.79 -14.14
N TYR A 116 -19.75 31.39 -14.29
CA TYR A 116 -20.35 31.68 -15.59
C TYR A 116 -19.44 32.48 -16.54
N PHE A 117 -18.67 33.44 -16.00
CA PHE A 117 -17.71 34.22 -16.79
C PHE A 117 -16.41 33.46 -17.04
N LEU A 118 -16.01 32.63 -16.08
CA LEU A 118 -14.75 31.89 -16.12
C LEU A 118 -14.84 30.59 -16.93
N GLU A 119 -16.03 30.01 -17.11
CA GLU A 119 -16.28 28.72 -17.75
C GLU A 119 -15.57 28.61 -19.10
N LYS A 120 -15.69 29.64 -19.95
CA LYS A 120 -15.05 29.66 -21.28
C LYS A 120 -13.52 29.67 -21.24
N ASN A 121 -12.93 30.11 -20.13
CA ASN A 121 -11.49 30.19 -19.92
C ASN A 121 -11.01 29.19 -18.86
N ILE A 122 -11.83 28.22 -18.46
CA ILE A 122 -11.52 27.34 -17.34
C ILE A 122 -10.25 26.52 -17.61
N ASN A 123 -10.01 26.10 -18.85
CA ASN A 123 -8.79 25.37 -19.24
C ASN A 123 -7.51 26.21 -19.00
N ASN A 124 -7.54 27.51 -19.27
CA ASN A 124 -6.40 28.41 -18.99
C ASN A 124 -6.18 28.57 -17.48
N ILE A 125 -7.26 28.63 -16.71
CA ILE A 125 -7.21 28.69 -15.24
C ILE A 125 -6.60 27.41 -14.69
N ILE A 126 -7.05 26.24 -15.16
CA ILE A 126 -6.49 24.94 -14.76
C ILE A 126 -5.03 24.83 -15.16
N SER A 127 -4.65 25.24 -16.39
CA SER A 127 -3.24 25.24 -16.82
C SER A 127 -2.38 26.05 -15.85
N LYS A 128 -2.82 27.25 -15.48
CA LYS A 128 -2.08 28.11 -14.55
C LYS A 128 -1.93 27.45 -13.16
N ILE A 129 -3.00 26.84 -12.65
CA ILE A 129 -3.00 26.14 -11.36
C ILE A 129 -2.06 24.93 -11.38
N CYS A 130 -2.03 24.19 -12.51
CA CYS A 130 -1.10 23.09 -12.74
C CYS A 130 0.36 23.57 -12.76
N ASP A 131 0.66 24.64 -13.50
CA ASP A 131 2.02 25.21 -13.60
C ASP A 131 2.56 25.62 -12.22
N ASP A 132 1.70 26.19 -11.37
CA ASP A 132 2.04 26.59 -10.01
C ASP A 132 2.01 25.43 -8.99
N LYS A 133 1.61 24.22 -9.42
CA LYS A 133 1.50 23.01 -8.58
C LYS A 133 0.59 23.19 -7.37
N ASN A 134 -0.46 24.01 -7.48
CA ASN A 134 -1.45 24.17 -6.42
C ASN A 134 -2.49 23.04 -6.46
N TYR A 135 -2.05 21.84 -6.06
CA TYR A 135 -2.85 20.62 -6.11
C TYR A 135 -4.10 20.66 -5.23
N SER A 136 -4.07 21.39 -4.11
CA SER A 136 -5.21 21.53 -3.21
C SER A 136 -6.38 22.23 -3.92
N LEU A 137 -6.11 23.41 -4.48
CA LEU A 137 -7.09 24.17 -5.25
C LEU A 137 -7.53 23.38 -6.49
N LEU A 138 -6.60 22.72 -7.19
CA LEU A 138 -6.91 21.89 -8.35
C LEU A 138 -7.94 20.80 -8.01
N MET A 139 -7.75 20.10 -6.90
CA MET A 139 -8.65 19.03 -6.47
C MET A 139 -10.01 19.54 -5.99
N ASP A 140 -10.06 20.73 -5.40
CA ASP A 140 -11.33 21.40 -5.07
C ASP A 140 -12.12 21.77 -6.33
N LEU A 141 -11.44 22.32 -7.34
CA LEU A 141 -12.06 22.64 -8.62
C LEU A 141 -12.51 21.38 -9.36
N TRP A 142 -11.68 20.33 -9.38
CA TRP A 142 -12.07 19.04 -9.95
C TRP A 142 -13.34 18.50 -9.30
N THR A 143 -13.38 18.45 -7.96
CA THR A 143 -14.52 17.91 -7.21
C THR A 143 -15.84 18.62 -7.57
N LYS A 144 -15.79 19.94 -7.80
CA LYS A 144 -16.99 20.75 -8.04
C LYS A 144 -17.35 20.91 -9.51
N TYR A 145 -16.36 20.99 -10.39
CA TYR A 145 -16.51 21.42 -11.78
C TYR A 145 -16.08 20.37 -12.80
N LYS A 146 -15.80 19.11 -12.43
CA LYS A 146 -15.32 18.06 -13.35
C LYS A 146 -16.06 17.95 -14.69
N ASN A 147 -17.38 18.16 -14.71
CA ASN A 147 -18.17 18.10 -15.94
C ASN A 147 -17.80 19.18 -16.98
N TYR A 148 -17.13 20.26 -16.55
CA TYR A 148 -16.62 21.35 -17.38
C TYR A 148 -15.12 21.22 -17.65
N LEU A 149 -14.45 20.23 -17.05
CA LEU A 149 -13.01 20.02 -17.13
C LEU A 149 -12.63 18.85 -18.04
N THR A 150 -13.57 18.33 -18.84
CA THR A 150 -13.35 17.17 -19.71
C THR A 150 -12.10 17.35 -20.57
N ASP A 151 -11.96 18.52 -21.19
CA ASP A 151 -10.85 18.86 -22.10
C ASP A 151 -9.50 19.02 -21.35
N SER A 152 -9.53 19.19 -20.03
CA SER A 152 -8.35 19.31 -19.18
C SER A 152 -8.02 18.03 -18.41
N THR A 153 -8.83 16.96 -18.50
CA THR A 153 -8.70 15.77 -17.65
C THR A 153 -7.30 15.16 -17.74
N GLU A 154 -6.80 14.88 -18.95
CA GLU A 154 -5.48 14.31 -19.18
C GLU A 154 -4.37 15.18 -18.57
N MET A 155 -4.47 16.51 -18.73
CA MET A 155 -3.51 17.46 -18.16
C MET A 155 -3.53 17.46 -16.63
N ILE A 156 -4.72 17.37 -16.03
CA ILE A 156 -4.91 17.30 -14.58
C ILE A 156 -4.33 16.00 -14.03
N VAL A 157 -4.69 14.87 -14.64
CA VAL A 157 -4.19 13.54 -14.25
C VAL A 157 -2.68 13.51 -14.32
N LYS A 158 -2.09 13.98 -15.43
CA LYS A 158 -0.63 14.04 -15.58
C LYS A 158 0.02 14.89 -14.49
N ASN A 159 -0.48 16.10 -14.23
CA ASN A 159 0.07 16.97 -13.19
C ASN A 159 -0.03 16.37 -11.79
N ILE A 160 -1.15 15.71 -11.47
CA ILE A 160 -1.34 15.05 -10.18
C ILE A 160 -0.47 13.78 -10.07
N SER A 161 -0.26 13.05 -11.17
CA SER A 161 0.63 11.88 -11.23
C SER A 161 2.09 12.24 -10.97
N GLU A 162 2.48 13.49 -11.25
CA GLU A 162 3.81 14.05 -10.99
C GLU A 162 3.92 14.68 -9.58
N SER A 163 2.81 14.74 -8.83
CA SER A 163 2.82 15.21 -7.45
C SER A 163 3.53 14.21 -6.54
N SER A 164 4.01 14.68 -5.38
CA SER A 164 4.56 13.82 -4.33
C SER A 164 3.48 13.31 -3.36
N SER A 165 2.20 13.31 -3.77
CA SER A 165 1.07 13.01 -2.88
C SER A 165 0.17 11.90 -3.44
N SER A 166 0.32 10.71 -2.89
CA SER A 166 -0.57 9.56 -3.15
C SER A 166 -2.04 9.87 -2.82
N TYR A 167 -2.30 10.79 -1.87
CA TYR A 167 -3.66 11.22 -1.53
C TYR A 167 -4.40 11.85 -2.71
N TYR A 168 -3.77 12.79 -3.42
CA TYR A 168 -4.43 13.43 -4.56
C TYR A 168 -4.60 12.46 -5.73
N MET A 169 -3.60 11.61 -5.98
CA MET A 169 -3.68 10.56 -7.00
C MET A 169 -4.83 9.60 -6.70
N TYR A 170 -4.95 9.12 -5.46
CA TYR A 170 -6.02 8.21 -5.05
C TYR A 170 -7.39 8.88 -5.11
N LYS A 171 -7.49 10.16 -4.75
CA LYS A 171 -8.75 10.92 -4.85
C LYS A 171 -9.23 11.03 -6.30
N LEU A 172 -8.33 11.26 -7.27
CA LEU A 172 -8.67 11.21 -8.70
C LEU A 172 -9.01 9.79 -9.17
N LEU A 173 -8.27 8.78 -8.69
CA LEU A 173 -8.52 7.38 -9.05
C LEU A 173 -9.92 6.90 -8.65
N CYS A 174 -10.50 7.47 -7.59
CA CYS A 174 -11.87 7.21 -7.16
C CYS A 174 -12.96 7.77 -8.12
N ASP A 175 -12.59 8.64 -9.06
CA ASP A 175 -13.52 9.23 -10.02
C ASP A 175 -13.58 8.42 -11.34
N ASN A 176 -14.58 8.75 -12.16
CA ASN A 176 -14.76 8.14 -13.47
C ASN A 176 -13.86 8.81 -14.53
N ILE A 177 -12.58 8.45 -14.52
CA ILE A 177 -11.58 8.83 -15.54
C ILE A 177 -11.25 7.64 -16.46
N GLU A 178 -10.54 7.89 -17.55
CA GLU A 178 -10.14 6.87 -18.52
C GLU A 178 -9.18 5.84 -17.91
N ASP A 179 -9.16 4.62 -18.45
CA ASP A 179 -8.38 3.53 -17.86
C ASP A 179 -6.85 3.74 -18.01
N ASP A 180 -6.41 4.40 -19.08
CA ASP A 180 -5.01 4.81 -19.26
C ASP A 180 -4.58 5.83 -18.18
N ASP A 181 -5.46 6.78 -17.86
CA ASP A 181 -5.27 7.77 -16.79
C ASP A 181 -5.21 7.09 -15.41
N LYS A 182 -6.10 6.11 -15.15
CA LYS A 182 -6.05 5.32 -13.91
C LYS A 182 -4.72 4.58 -13.79
N SER A 183 -4.28 3.94 -14.88
CA SER A 183 -3.03 3.17 -14.91
C SER A 183 -1.82 4.07 -14.62
N LEU A 184 -1.81 5.30 -15.17
CA LEU A 184 -0.79 6.30 -14.86
C LEU A 184 -0.77 6.66 -13.36
N LEU A 185 -1.94 6.92 -12.76
CA LEU A 185 -2.04 7.23 -11.34
C LEU A 185 -1.59 6.06 -10.45
N ILE A 186 -1.99 4.83 -10.78
CA ILE A 186 -1.58 3.61 -10.05
C ILE A 186 -0.06 3.46 -10.11
N LYS A 187 0.54 3.62 -11.29
CA LYS A 187 1.99 3.59 -11.46
C LYS A 187 2.68 4.65 -10.58
N SER A 188 2.18 5.89 -10.56
CA SER A 188 2.75 6.95 -9.72
C SER A 188 2.60 6.67 -8.23
N ILE A 189 1.44 6.17 -7.76
CA ILE A 189 1.24 5.74 -6.37
C ILE A 189 2.24 4.64 -6.01
N CYS A 190 2.43 3.65 -6.89
CA CYS A 190 3.40 2.57 -6.67
C CYS A 190 4.85 3.09 -6.63
N ASN A 191 5.19 4.12 -7.41
CA ASN A 191 6.54 4.71 -7.39
C ASN A 191 6.84 5.50 -6.12
N LEU A 192 5.80 6.01 -5.44
CA LEU A 192 5.95 6.63 -4.12
C LEU A 192 6.05 5.59 -2.99
N ASP A 193 5.84 4.31 -3.29
CA ASP A 193 5.91 3.20 -2.34
C ASP A 193 5.00 3.43 -1.09
N ASP A 194 3.89 4.17 -1.26
CA ASP A 194 2.94 4.47 -0.19
C ASP A 194 1.98 3.29 0.04
N ILE A 195 2.35 2.45 1.00
CA ILE A 195 1.71 1.17 1.26
C ILE A 195 0.21 1.29 1.56
N SER A 196 -0.22 2.36 2.24
CA SER A 196 -1.62 2.55 2.57
C SER A 196 -2.43 2.76 1.29
N TYR A 197 -2.01 3.72 0.45
CA TYR A 197 -2.72 4.02 -0.79
C TYR A 197 -2.56 2.94 -1.85
N ILE A 198 -1.47 2.17 -1.86
CA ILE A 198 -1.35 0.97 -2.69
C ILE A 198 -2.41 -0.06 -2.29
N CYS A 199 -2.58 -0.33 -0.99
CA CYS A 199 -3.59 -1.26 -0.51
C CYS A 199 -5.02 -0.77 -0.80
N ASP A 200 -5.29 0.52 -0.60
CA ASP A 200 -6.58 1.13 -0.92
C ASP A 200 -6.87 1.12 -2.43
N THR A 201 -5.82 1.28 -3.26
CA THR A 201 -5.89 1.16 -4.72
C THR A 201 -6.22 -0.27 -5.14
N ILE A 202 -5.55 -1.28 -4.57
CA ILE A 202 -5.86 -2.69 -4.83
C ILE A 202 -7.31 -2.99 -4.47
N LYS A 203 -7.79 -2.50 -3.33
CA LYS A 203 -9.16 -2.71 -2.88
C LYS A 203 -10.18 -2.02 -3.80
N LEU A 204 -9.90 -0.78 -4.20
CA LEU A 204 -10.75 0.00 -5.11
C LEU A 204 -10.86 -0.65 -6.49
N MET A 205 -9.73 -1.02 -7.08
CA MET A 205 -9.66 -1.52 -8.46
C MET A 205 -9.97 -3.02 -8.54
N SER A 206 -9.48 -3.82 -7.60
CA SER A 206 -9.69 -5.27 -7.52
C SER A 206 -9.52 -5.98 -8.87
N SER A 207 -10.60 -6.48 -9.48
CA SER A 207 -10.58 -7.18 -10.77
C SER A 207 -10.37 -6.27 -11.99
N ASN A 208 -10.41 -4.95 -11.80
CA ASN A 208 -10.22 -3.96 -12.86
C ASN A 208 -8.76 -3.53 -13.03
N LEU A 209 -7.84 -4.09 -12.23
CA LEU A 209 -6.40 -3.85 -12.43
C LEU A 209 -5.95 -4.50 -13.74
N SER A 210 -5.26 -3.74 -14.58
CA SER A 210 -4.58 -4.28 -15.75
C SER A 210 -3.35 -5.10 -15.34
N SER A 211 -2.80 -5.89 -16.26
CA SER A 211 -1.54 -6.62 -16.03
C SER A 211 -0.39 -5.66 -15.68
N ASP A 212 -0.34 -4.49 -16.30
CA ASP A 212 0.71 -3.50 -16.03
C ASP A 212 0.55 -2.86 -14.66
N ASP A 213 -0.69 -2.62 -14.20
CA ASP A 213 -0.95 -2.15 -12.83
C ASP A 213 -0.47 -3.16 -11.81
N ILE A 214 -0.79 -4.44 -12.02
CA ILE A 214 -0.35 -5.54 -11.14
C ILE A 214 1.18 -5.62 -11.13
N ASN A 215 1.83 -5.50 -12.29
CA ASN A 215 3.29 -5.50 -12.38
C ASN A 215 3.91 -4.34 -11.60
N ASN A 216 3.32 -3.13 -11.65
CA ASN A 216 3.77 -1.97 -10.88
C ASN A 216 3.61 -2.19 -9.37
N ILE A 217 2.47 -2.74 -8.94
CA ILE A 217 2.18 -3.06 -7.53
C ILE A 217 3.15 -4.11 -6.99
N VAL A 218 3.37 -5.20 -7.73
CA VAL A 218 4.31 -6.27 -7.36
C VAL A 218 5.75 -5.76 -7.34
N SER A 219 6.09 -4.84 -8.24
CA SER A 219 7.40 -4.16 -8.23
C SER A 219 7.58 -3.25 -7.01
N SER A 220 6.52 -2.60 -6.52
CA SER A 220 6.57 -1.86 -5.25
C SER A 220 6.75 -2.83 -4.07
N TYR A 221 6.07 -3.98 -4.07
CA TYR A 221 6.33 -5.01 -3.07
C TYR A 221 7.78 -5.50 -3.10
N SER A 222 8.37 -5.76 -4.26
CA SER A 222 9.77 -6.24 -4.32
C SER A 222 10.78 -5.21 -3.82
N ARG A 223 10.48 -3.90 -3.94
CA ARG A 223 11.31 -2.82 -3.37
C ARG A 223 11.13 -2.66 -1.87
N THR A 224 9.88 -2.65 -1.41
CA THR A 224 9.53 -2.31 -0.01
C THR A 224 9.54 -3.52 0.92
N LEU A 225 9.35 -4.71 0.36
CA LEU A 225 9.11 -5.97 1.05
C LEU A 225 7.92 -5.92 2.02
N HIS A 226 7.01 -4.94 1.88
CA HIS A 226 5.90 -4.83 2.82
C HIS A 226 4.77 -5.81 2.47
N PHE A 227 4.70 -6.92 3.21
CA PHE A 227 3.75 -8.01 2.97
C PHE A 227 2.26 -7.65 2.98
N LEU A 228 1.89 -6.46 3.50
CA LEU A 228 0.52 -5.96 3.40
C LEU A 228 0.04 -5.84 1.95
N ILE A 229 0.95 -5.52 1.00
CA ILE A 229 0.63 -5.47 -0.43
C ILE A 229 0.19 -6.86 -0.92
N VAL A 230 1.00 -7.90 -0.67
CA VAL A 230 0.69 -9.28 -1.06
C VAL A 230 -0.60 -9.76 -0.42
N LYS A 231 -0.79 -9.45 0.86
CA LYS A 231 -2.02 -9.78 1.59
C LYS A 231 -3.24 -9.14 0.92
N SER A 232 -3.16 -7.86 0.56
CA SER A 232 -4.22 -7.13 -0.14
C SER A 232 -4.51 -7.72 -1.52
N LEU A 233 -3.48 -8.05 -2.31
CA LEU A 233 -3.64 -8.70 -3.62
C LEU A 233 -4.42 -10.02 -3.52
N ILE A 234 -4.03 -10.87 -2.57
CA ILE A 234 -4.66 -12.17 -2.34
C ILE A 234 -6.10 -12.01 -1.82
N GLN A 235 -6.32 -11.12 -0.85
CA GLN A 235 -7.64 -10.92 -0.23
C GLN A 235 -8.68 -10.37 -1.21
N ASN A 236 -8.26 -9.58 -2.20
CA ASN A 236 -9.13 -9.03 -3.23
C ASN A 236 -9.18 -9.89 -4.50
N ASN A 237 -8.65 -11.12 -4.46
CA ASN A 237 -8.64 -12.08 -5.57
C ASN A 237 -8.06 -11.51 -6.88
N VAL A 238 -7.00 -10.70 -6.79
CA VAL A 238 -6.33 -10.15 -7.96
C VAL A 238 -5.68 -11.27 -8.76
N CYS A 239 -5.87 -11.25 -10.09
CA CYS A 239 -5.35 -12.28 -10.99
C CYS A 239 -3.85 -12.08 -11.23
N LEU A 240 -3.01 -12.77 -10.45
CA LEU A 240 -1.56 -12.69 -10.57
C LEU A 240 -1.04 -13.57 -11.72
N SER A 241 -0.14 -13.03 -12.53
CA SER A 241 0.58 -13.84 -13.53
C SER A 241 1.57 -14.81 -12.86
N GLU A 242 2.05 -15.81 -13.61
CA GLU A 242 3.08 -16.72 -13.11
C GLU A 242 4.36 -15.98 -12.69
N GLU A 243 4.77 -14.97 -13.47
CA GLU A 243 5.94 -14.13 -13.17
C GLU A 243 5.75 -13.33 -11.88
N ASN A 244 4.55 -12.77 -11.66
CA ASN A 244 4.24 -12.07 -10.42
C ASN A 244 4.33 -13.00 -9.20
N ILE A 245 3.77 -14.20 -9.31
CA ILE A 245 3.81 -15.20 -8.26
C ILE A 245 5.26 -15.62 -7.98
N ASP A 246 6.06 -15.85 -9.02
CA ASP A 246 7.47 -16.23 -8.85
C ASP A 246 8.30 -15.16 -8.15
N LEU A 247 8.09 -13.88 -8.50
CA LEU A 247 8.73 -12.74 -7.82
C LEU A 247 8.30 -12.63 -6.36
N ILE A 248 7.00 -12.81 -6.06
CA ILE A 248 6.49 -12.79 -4.69
C ILE A 248 7.12 -13.91 -3.87
N ILE A 249 7.22 -15.13 -4.42
CA ILE A 249 7.88 -16.27 -3.75
C ILE A 249 9.32 -15.91 -3.40
N ASP A 250 10.09 -15.37 -4.36
CA ASP A 250 11.49 -15.02 -4.12
C ASP A 250 11.63 -13.95 -3.02
N CYS A 251 10.79 -12.92 -3.06
CA CYS A 251 10.83 -11.83 -2.07
C CYS A 251 10.46 -12.31 -0.66
N ILE A 252 9.38 -13.07 -0.50
CA ILE A 252 8.94 -13.56 0.82
C ILE A 252 10.01 -14.46 1.45
N PHE A 253 10.65 -15.33 0.65
CA PHE A 253 11.70 -16.21 1.15
C PHE A 253 13.03 -15.48 1.42
N ASN A 254 13.29 -14.33 0.79
CA ASN A 254 14.42 -13.48 1.13
C ASN A 254 14.25 -12.82 2.51
N GLU A 255 13.03 -12.46 2.91
CA GLU A 255 12.74 -11.94 4.24
C GLU A 255 12.83 -13.00 5.35
N LEU A 256 12.71 -14.29 4.99
CA LEU A 256 12.65 -15.42 5.91
C LEU A 256 11.57 -15.29 7.02
N ASN A 257 10.52 -14.50 6.76
CA ASN A 257 9.39 -14.38 7.68
C ASN A 257 8.47 -15.60 7.53
N LYS A 258 8.52 -16.50 8.53
CA LYS A 258 7.76 -17.77 8.53
C LYS A 258 6.26 -17.57 8.38
N GLU A 259 5.69 -16.58 9.08
CA GLU A 259 4.24 -16.34 9.07
C GLU A 259 3.78 -15.93 7.67
N ASN A 260 4.55 -15.08 6.99
CA ASN A 260 4.26 -14.63 5.63
C ASN A 260 4.35 -15.80 4.62
N ILE A 261 5.37 -16.65 4.74
CA ILE A 261 5.54 -17.85 3.88
C ILE A 261 4.35 -18.79 4.06
N ILE A 262 4.00 -19.09 5.32
CA ILE A 262 2.89 -19.99 5.66
C ILE A 262 1.56 -19.40 5.18
N TYR A 263 1.33 -18.11 5.38
CA TYR A 263 0.14 -17.42 4.91
C TYR A 263 0.02 -17.49 3.39
N PHE A 264 1.09 -17.17 2.67
CA PHE A 264 1.12 -17.18 1.21
C PHE A 264 0.84 -18.59 0.67
N ALA A 265 1.58 -19.59 1.14
CA ALA A 265 1.37 -20.98 0.73
C ALA A 265 -0.07 -21.44 1.05
N GLY A 266 -0.58 -21.10 2.23
CA GLY A 266 -1.93 -21.46 2.65
C GLY A 266 -3.02 -20.84 1.79
N LYS A 267 -2.85 -19.59 1.35
CA LYS A 267 -3.86 -18.90 0.53
C LYS A 267 -3.73 -19.16 -0.97
N MET A 268 -2.53 -19.44 -1.46
CA MET A 268 -2.29 -19.64 -2.89
C MET A 268 -2.22 -21.10 -3.32
N HIS A 269 -2.29 -22.08 -2.41
CA HIS A 269 -2.04 -23.50 -2.70
C HIS A 269 -2.74 -24.06 -3.95
N ASP A 270 -3.98 -23.64 -4.22
CA ASP A 270 -4.74 -24.07 -5.40
C ASP A 270 -4.28 -23.39 -6.70
N ASN A 271 -3.81 -22.15 -6.61
CA ASN A 271 -3.42 -21.30 -7.74
C ASN A 271 -1.96 -21.46 -8.17
N LEU A 272 -1.14 -22.13 -7.37
CA LEU A 272 0.27 -22.35 -7.70
C LEU A 272 0.42 -23.37 -8.84
N THR A 273 1.42 -23.20 -9.70
CA THR A 273 1.82 -24.23 -10.68
C THR A 273 2.66 -25.33 -10.02
N LYS A 274 2.87 -26.46 -10.71
CA LYS A 274 3.75 -27.53 -10.21
C LYS A 274 5.17 -27.03 -9.93
N LYS A 275 5.72 -26.21 -10.84
CA LYS A 275 7.07 -25.63 -10.71
C LYS A 275 7.17 -24.68 -9.51
N GLN A 276 6.12 -23.89 -9.25
CA GLN A 276 6.08 -22.98 -8.10
C GLN A 276 5.97 -23.75 -6.77
N VAL A 277 5.21 -24.85 -6.73
CA VAL A 277 5.16 -25.75 -5.57
C VAL A 277 6.55 -26.35 -5.31
N GLU A 278 7.24 -26.84 -6.35
CA GLU A 278 8.61 -27.33 -6.25
C GLU A 278 9.58 -26.24 -5.73
N LYS A 279 9.50 -25.03 -6.28
CA LYS A 279 10.30 -23.86 -5.85
C LYS A 279 10.10 -23.53 -4.36
N ILE A 280 8.85 -23.47 -3.90
CA ILE A 280 8.51 -23.19 -2.49
C ILE A 280 9.08 -24.27 -1.56
N ILE A 281 8.95 -25.55 -1.93
CA ILE A 281 9.51 -26.66 -1.15
C ILE A 281 11.04 -26.57 -1.09
N ASP A 282 11.68 -26.25 -2.21
CA ASP A 282 13.12 -26.11 -2.29
C ASP A 282 13.64 -24.97 -1.41
N LEU A 283 12.95 -23.83 -1.42
CA LEU A 283 13.28 -22.69 -0.58
C LEU A 283 13.02 -23.00 0.90
N ALA A 284 11.89 -23.63 1.23
CA ALA A 284 11.59 -24.04 2.60
C ALA A 284 12.65 -25.00 3.15
N VAL A 285 13.06 -25.99 2.37
CA VAL A 285 14.15 -26.91 2.73
C VAL A 285 15.47 -26.17 2.98
N LYS A 286 15.82 -25.19 2.13
CA LYS A 286 17.07 -24.41 2.27
C LYS A 286 17.13 -23.60 3.57
N THR A 287 15.99 -23.22 4.14
CA THR A 287 15.97 -22.53 5.44
C THR A 287 16.51 -23.38 6.59
N ASN A 288 16.54 -24.72 6.42
CA ASN A 288 16.90 -25.68 7.46
C ASN A 288 16.07 -25.52 8.75
N ASP A 289 14.84 -25.02 8.62
CA ASP A 289 13.90 -24.85 9.71
C ASP A 289 12.84 -25.95 9.69
N SER A 290 12.93 -26.88 10.63
CA SER A 290 12.02 -28.04 10.71
C SER A 290 10.53 -27.69 10.79
N GLU A 291 10.18 -26.57 11.42
CA GLU A 291 8.79 -26.13 11.58
C GLU A 291 8.26 -25.61 10.25
N LEU A 292 9.02 -24.72 9.61
CA LEU A 292 8.65 -24.15 8.32
C LEU A 292 8.55 -25.24 7.25
N ILE A 293 9.54 -26.13 7.19
CA ILE A 293 9.55 -27.27 6.25
C ILE A 293 8.29 -28.11 6.43
N TYR A 294 7.94 -28.48 7.67
CA TYR A 294 6.75 -29.27 7.95
C TYR A 294 5.47 -28.51 7.57
N ASN A 295 5.30 -27.26 8.03
CA ASN A 295 4.08 -26.49 7.81
C ASN A 295 3.82 -26.23 6.32
N VAL A 296 4.84 -25.81 5.57
CA VAL A 296 4.72 -25.62 4.11
C VAL A 296 4.40 -26.94 3.41
N SER A 297 5.10 -28.02 3.78
CA SER A 297 4.85 -29.33 3.19
C SER A 297 3.43 -29.80 3.45
N LYS A 298 2.94 -29.67 4.70
CA LYS A 298 1.59 -30.03 5.10
C LYS A 298 0.53 -29.27 4.33
N ILE A 299 0.68 -27.95 4.18
CA ILE A 299 -0.22 -27.11 3.40
C ILE A 299 -0.29 -27.59 1.94
N LEU A 300 0.87 -27.89 1.34
CA LEU A 300 0.97 -28.30 -0.05
C LEU A 300 0.81 -29.81 -0.26
N LYS A 301 0.42 -30.56 0.77
CA LYS A 301 0.46 -32.04 0.81
C LYS A 301 -0.11 -32.69 -0.44
N ASP A 302 -1.24 -32.21 -0.94
CA ASP A 302 -1.95 -32.79 -2.09
C ASP A 302 -1.38 -32.40 -3.45
N ARG A 303 -0.53 -31.38 -3.45
CA ARG A 303 0.24 -30.92 -4.62
C ARG A 303 1.64 -31.56 -4.69
N LEU A 304 2.10 -32.24 -3.63
CA LEU A 304 3.41 -32.89 -3.60
C LEU A 304 3.41 -34.25 -4.29
N ASP A 305 4.30 -34.42 -5.26
CA ASP A 305 4.59 -35.71 -5.86
C ASP A 305 5.57 -36.54 -5.02
N LYS A 306 5.84 -37.78 -5.46
CA LYS A 306 6.73 -38.71 -4.74
C LYS A 306 8.15 -38.18 -4.61
N GLU A 307 8.64 -37.42 -5.58
CA GLU A 307 10.00 -36.89 -5.56
C GLU A 307 10.13 -35.79 -4.51
N ASN A 308 9.18 -34.85 -4.49
CA ASN A 308 9.11 -33.79 -3.50
C ASN A 308 8.97 -34.35 -2.07
N VAL A 309 8.09 -35.33 -1.87
CA VAL A 309 7.94 -36.00 -0.56
C VAL A 309 9.23 -36.69 -0.13
N SER A 310 9.93 -37.35 -1.06
CA SER A 310 11.21 -38.01 -0.78
C SER A 310 12.31 -37.00 -0.43
N LYS A 311 12.34 -35.85 -1.11
CA LYS A 311 13.27 -34.75 -0.84
C LYS A 311 13.06 -34.18 0.56
N VAL A 312 11.83 -33.79 0.89
CA VAL A 312 11.49 -33.28 2.23
C VAL A 312 11.82 -34.32 3.30
N SER A 313 11.47 -35.60 3.08
CA SER A 313 11.80 -36.69 4.01
C SER A 313 13.30 -36.80 4.32
N ARG A 314 14.17 -36.71 3.28
CA ARG A 314 15.62 -36.75 3.48
C ARG A 314 16.09 -35.61 4.36
N GLU A 315 15.55 -34.41 4.17
CA GLU A 315 15.93 -33.23 4.97
C GLU A 315 15.36 -33.29 6.38
N MET A 316 14.11 -33.70 6.55
CA MET A 316 13.51 -33.97 7.86
C MET A 316 14.31 -35.01 8.65
N SER A 317 14.87 -36.03 8.02
CA SER A 317 15.71 -37.02 8.71
C SER A 317 17.01 -36.46 9.30
N LYS A 318 17.44 -35.27 8.83
CA LYS A 318 18.62 -34.57 9.34
C LYS A 318 18.27 -33.60 10.47
N GLN A 319 17.03 -33.10 10.53
CA GLN A 319 16.58 -32.10 11.50
C GLN A 319 16.78 -32.57 12.96
N GLU A 320 17.09 -31.62 13.84
CA GLU A 320 17.24 -31.91 15.28
C GLU A 320 15.90 -31.96 16.00
N ASN A 321 14.95 -31.11 15.61
CA ASN A 321 13.64 -31.04 16.26
C ASN A 321 12.78 -32.26 15.88
N ILE A 322 12.79 -33.27 16.75
CA ILE A 322 12.14 -34.56 16.53
C ILE A 322 10.61 -34.45 16.48
N TYR A 323 10.03 -33.43 17.13
CA TYR A 323 8.59 -33.21 17.09
C TYR A 323 8.10 -33.02 15.64
N TYR A 324 8.74 -32.13 14.88
CA TYR A 324 8.36 -31.90 13.48
C TYR A 324 8.71 -33.08 12.57
N VAL A 325 9.78 -33.83 12.88
CA VAL A 325 10.11 -35.09 12.17
C VAL A 325 9.00 -36.12 12.34
N TYR A 326 8.49 -36.26 13.56
CA TYR A 326 7.37 -37.14 13.87
C TYR A 326 6.08 -36.69 13.18
N GLU A 327 5.73 -35.41 13.29
CA GLU A 327 4.55 -34.82 12.66
C GLU A 327 4.56 -35.03 11.14
N PHE A 328 5.70 -34.79 10.49
CA PHE A 328 5.88 -35.06 9.07
C PHE A 328 5.69 -36.55 8.74
N LEU A 329 6.31 -37.46 9.49
CA LEU A 329 6.14 -38.91 9.30
C LEU A 329 4.67 -39.31 9.43
N TYR A 330 3.96 -38.78 10.44
CA TYR A 330 2.57 -39.10 10.69
C TYR A 330 1.67 -38.63 9.55
N GLU A 331 1.82 -37.38 9.13
CA GLU A 331 1.01 -36.74 8.09
C GLU A 331 1.25 -37.33 6.70
N PHE A 332 2.51 -37.67 6.38
CA PHE A 332 2.93 -38.15 5.05
C PHE A 332 3.08 -39.67 4.96
N LYS A 333 2.70 -40.43 6.00
CA LYS A 333 2.90 -41.89 6.07
C LYS A 333 2.39 -42.61 4.81
N ASP A 334 1.33 -42.16 4.16
CA ASP A 334 0.76 -42.88 3.01
C ASP A 334 1.44 -42.53 1.69
N LYS A 335 2.13 -41.37 1.62
CA LYS A 335 2.88 -40.90 0.44
C LYS A 335 4.36 -41.28 0.48
N LEU A 336 4.90 -41.61 1.66
CA LEU A 336 6.31 -41.96 1.84
C LEU A 336 6.67 -43.33 1.27
N SER A 337 7.87 -43.43 0.69
CA SER A 337 8.47 -44.72 0.33
C SER A 337 8.80 -45.54 1.60
N LYS A 338 8.92 -46.87 1.46
CA LYS A 338 9.32 -47.73 2.58
C LYS A 338 10.69 -47.35 3.15
N GLU A 339 11.61 -46.92 2.28
CA GLU A 339 12.96 -46.51 2.70
C GLU A 339 12.92 -45.23 3.52
N ASP A 340 12.19 -44.22 3.04
CA ASP A 340 12.04 -42.94 3.70
C ASP A 340 11.37 -43.06 5.07
N LYS A 341 10.28 -43.84 5.16
CA LYS A 341 9.64 -44.17 6.45
C LYS A 341 10.64 -44.74 7.44
N ASN A 342 11.46 -45.70 7.01
CA ASN A 342 12.44 -46.33 7.89
C ASN A 342 13.52 -45.35 8.37
N LYS A 343 13.96 -44.41 7.52
CA LYS A 343 14.93 -43.37 7.92
C LYS A 343 14.34 -42.43 8.97
N LEU A 344 13.12 -41.94 8.75
CA LEU A 344 12.43 -41.06 9.70
C LEU A 344 12.14 -41.77 11.03
N VAL A 345 11.60 -43.00 10.98
CA VAL A 345 11.39 -43.83 12.18
C VAL A 345 12.71 -44.03 12.92
N SER A 346 13.79 -44.38 12.21
CA SER A 346 15.10 -44.56 12.84
C SER A 346 15.60 -43.27 13.50
N LYS A 347 15.38 -42.10 12.90
CA LYS A 347 15.77 -40.81 13.48
C LYS A 347 15.00 -40.51 14.77
N ILE A 348 13.69 -40.71 14.77
CA ILE A 348 12.81 -40.50 15.93
C ILE A 348 13.18 -41.46 17.06
N VAL A 349 13.35 -42.74 16.72
CA VAL A 349 13.65 -43.82 17.68
C VAL A 349 15.02 -43.59 18.34
N ASN A 350 16.01 -43.11 17.60
CA ASN A 350 17.36 -42.82 18.11
C ASN A 350 17.52 -41.40 18.67
N SER A 351 16.43 -40.74 19.05
CA SER A 351 16.48 -39.37 19.58
C SER A 351 16.69 -39.28 21.09
N ARG A 352 17.07 -38.09 21.58
CA ARG A 352 17.14 -37.80 23.03
C ARG A 352 15.73 -37.74 23.64
N GLU A 353 14.74 -37.31 22.89
CA GLU A 353 13.34 -37.25 23.28
C GLU A 353 12.80 -38.66 23.55
N MET A 354 13.09 -39.62 22.68
CA MET A 354 12.72 -41.01 22.91
C MET A 354 13.45 -41.60 24.13
N LYS A 355 14.73 -41.22 24.33
CA LYS A 355 15.47 -41.56 25.55
C LYS A 355 14.76 -41.05 26.80
N LEU A 356 14.30 -39.80 26.80
CA LEU A 356 13.56 -39.20 27.92
C LEU A 356 12.21 -39.89 28.16
N ILE A 357 11.44 -40.19 27.11
CA ILE A 357 10.18 -40.94 27.22
C ILE A 357 10.40 -42.29 27.92
N ILE A 358 11.46 -43.01 27.54
CA ILE A 358 11.83 -44.27 28.19
C ILE A 358 12.19 -44.04 29.66
N LEU A 359 13.01 -43.03 29.98
CA LEU A 359 13.38 -42.74 31.37
C LEU A 359 12.14 -42.40 32.20
N VAL A 360 11.20 -41.58 31.72
CA VAL A 360 9.95 -41.28 32.42
C VAL A 360 9.12 -42.55 32.63
N ALA A 361 8.96 -43.38 31.59
CA ALA A 361 8.23 -44.65 31.68
C ALA A 361 8.84 -45.60 32.74
N VAL A 362 10.16 -45.59 32.91
CA VAL A 362 10.85 -46.47 33.86
C VAL A 362 10.86 -45.93 35.28
N PHE A 363 11.12 -44.64 35.44
CA PHE A 363 11.41 -44.04 36.74
C PHE A 363 10.21 -43.35 37.40
N VAL A 364 9.17 -42.99 36.63
CA VAL A 364 8.00 -42.26 37.14
C VAL A 364 6.77 -43.16 37.17
N ASP A 365 6.38 -43.75 36.03
CA ASP A 365 5.18 -44.59 35.94
C ASP A 365 5.42 -45.85 35.10
N VAL A 366 5.76 -46.94 35.78
CA VAL A 366 5.93 -48.27 35.18
C VAL A 366 4.68 -48.74 34.44
N LYS A 367 3.47 -48.27 34.77
CA LYS A 367 2.26 -48.65 34.01
C LYS A 367 2.27 -48.06 32.60
N LEU A 368 3.02 -46.98 32.36
CA LEU A 368 3.25 -46.45 31.02
C LEU A 368 4.02 -47.45 30.15
N ILE A 369 4.89 -48.28 30.76
CA ILE A 369 5.61 -49.35 30.07
C ILE A 369 4.63 -50.35 29.49
N GLU A 370 3.63 -50.77 30.25
CA GLU A 370 2.63 -51.76 29.81
C GLU A 370 1.72 -51.21 28.70
N LYS A 371 1.56 -49.88 28.63
CA LYS A 371 0.83 -49.20 27.54
C LYS A 371 1.67 -49.08 26.27
N LEU A 372 2.98 -48.79 26.40
CA LEU A 372 3.87 -48.54 25.27
C LEU A 372 4.57 -49.80 24.74
N PHE A 373 4.77 -50.80 25.59
CA PHE A 373 5.51 -52.04 25.35
C PHE A 373 4.76 -53.21 25.99
N LYS A 374 4.88 -54.43 25.43
CA LYS A 374 4.14 -55.57 26.00
C LYS A 374 4.61 -55.97 27.40
N ASN A 375 5.88 -55.68 27.72
CA ASN A 375 6.47 -55.97 29.02
C ASN A 375 7.80 -55.19 29.19
N LYS A 376 8.32 -55.20 30.41
CA LYS A 376 9.62 -54.59 30.79
C LYS A 376 10.79 -55.09 29.94
N LYS A 377 10.77 -56.37 29.52
CA LYS A 377 11.83 -56.98 28.72
C LYS A 377 11.87 -56.43 27.28
N GLU A 378 10.72 -56.21 26.65
CA GLU A 378 10.66 -55.57 25.33
C GLU A 378 11.15 -54.12 25.37
N LEU A 379 10.77 -53.35 26.40
CA LEU A 379 11.30 -52.00 26.61
C LEU A 379 12.83 -52.02 26.74
N PHE A 380 13.37 -52.93 27.55
CA PHE A 380 14.82 -53.00 27.77
C PHE A 380 15.58 -53.39 26.49
N ILE A 381 15.07 -54.36 25.72
CA ILE A 381 15.63 -54.70 24.40
C ILE A 381 15.57 -53.50 23.46
N PHE A 382 14.46 -52.77 23.46
CA PHE A 382 14.30 -51.55 22.67
C PHE A 382 15.32 -50.48 23.08
N ALA A 383 15.41 -50.15 24.37
CA ALA A 383 16.34 -49.16 24.93
C ALA A 383 17.81 -49.48 24.58
N VAL A 384 18.22 -50.75 24.70
CA VAL A 384 19.57 -51.20 24.30
C VAL A 384 19.78 -51.07 22.79
N GLY A 385 18.72 -51.27 21.98
CA GLY A 385 18.79 -51.14 20.53
C GLY A 385 18.90 -49.70 20.01
N LEU A 386 18.55 -48.70 20.82
CA LEU A 386 18.57 -47.30 20.42
C LEU A 386 19.98 -46.72 20.27
N ASN A 387 21.00 -47.32 20.91
CA ASN A 387 22.36 -46.77 21.02
C ASN A 387 22.42 -45.31 21.57
N VAL A 388 21.34 -44.78 22.17
CA VAL A 388 21.28 -43.44 22.80
C VAL A 388 21.60 -43.47 24.30
N PHE A 389 21.61 -44.65 24.90
CA PHE A 389 21.94 -44.86 26.30
C PHE A 389 23.41 -45.26 26.45
N THR A 390 24.09 -44.70 27.45
CA THR A 390 25.43 -45.15 27.84
C THR A 390 25.35 -46.53 28.48
N ILE A 391 26.48 -47.23 28.54
CA ILE A 391 26.57 -48.53 29.23
C ILE A 391 26.09 -48.41 30.68
N GLU A 392 26.43 -47.30 31.35
CA GLU A 392 26.04 -47.05 32.74
C GLU A 392 24.51 -46.83 32.88
N GLU A 393 23.90 -46.07 31.98
CA GLU A 393 22.45 -45.86 31.96
C GLU A 393 21.70 -47.17 31.67
N ILE A 394 22.23 -48.02 30.77
CA ILE A 394 21.67 -49.34 30.50
C ILE A 394 21.70 -50.23 31.75
N THR A 395 22.80 -50.20 32.52
CA THR A 395 22.91 -50.95 33.78
C THR A 395 21.87 -50.49 34.80
N LYS A 396 21.72 -49.18 34.99
CA LYS A 396 20.71 -48.60 35.90
C LYS A 396 19.27 -48.93 35.47
N LEU A 397 18.99 -48.91 34.16
CA LEU A 397 17.70 -49.32 33.61
C LEU A 397 17.39 -50.79 33.91
N LYS A 398 18.39 -51.67 33.77
CA LYS A 398 18.26 -53.11 34.02
C LYS A 398 17.90 -53.39 35.49
N GLU A 399 18.57 -52.71 36.42
CA GLU A 399 18.33 -52.81 37.86
C GLU A 399 16.91 -52.36 38.22
N LYS A 400 16.48 -51.19 37.73
CA LYS A 400 15.14 -50.64 38.01
C LYS A 400 14.00 -51.47 37.45
N LEU A 401 14.22 -52.13 36.32
CA LEU A 401 13.20 -52.97 35.68
C LEU A 401 13.13 -54.40 36.26
N ASP A 402 14.01 -54.76 37.20
CA ASP A 402 14.16 -56.11 37.77
C ASP A 402 14.36 -57.20 36.69
N ILE A 403 15.26 -56.94 35.73
CA ILE A 403 15.56 -57.85 34.64
C ILE A 403 16.78 -58.72 34.99
N LYS A 404 16.55 -60.01 35.22
CA LYS A 404 17.57 -60.98 35.68
C LYS A 404 18.50 -61.54 34.59
N GLU A 405 18.26 -61.30 33.30
CA GLU A 405 19.07 -61.85 32.20
C GLU A 405 20.38 -61.07 31.99
N GLU A 406 21.52 -61.76 31.87
CA GLU A 406 22.87 -61.15 31.85
C GLU A 406 23.12 -60.19 30.67
N LYS A 407 22.63 -60.51 29.47
CA LYS A 407 22.70 -59.65 28.28
C LYS A 407 21.45 -59.85 27.41
N PRO A 408 20.84 -58.78 26.87
CA PRO A 408 19.90 -58.97 25.76
C PRO A 408 20.70 -59.57 24.60
N ASN A 409 20.36 -60.78 24.19
CA ASN A 409 21.01 -61.42 23.05
C ASN A 409 20.74 -60.57 21.80
N MET A 410 21.71 -59.76 21.37
CA MET A 410 21.55 -58.87 20.21
C MET A 410 21.20 -59.64 18.93
N LYS A 411 21.50 -60.95 18.87
CA LYS A 411 21.07 -61.82 17.77
C LYS A 411 19.55 -62.08 17.78
N ASN A 412 18.88 -62.00 18.92
CA ASN A 412 17.43 -62.20 19.10
C ASN A 412 16.62 -60.90 19.07
N MET A 413 17.27 -59.75 18.92
CA MET A 413 16.56 -58.49 18.74
C MET A 413 15.66 -58.60 17.48
N PRO A 414 14.35 -58.34 17.59
CA PRO A 414 13.43 -58.39 16.46
C PRO A 414 13.99 -57.55 15.30
N LYS A 415 13.91 -58.05 14.07
CA LYS A 415 14.43 -57.34 12.88
C LYS A 415 13.93 -55.89 12.78
N LYS A 416 12.72 -55.61 13.29
CA LYS A 416 12.13 -54.26 13.36
C LYS A 416 12.89 -53.27 14.27
N TYR A 417 13.70 -53.75 15.21
CA TYR A 417 14.49 -52.93 16.14
C TYR A 417 16.01 -52.98 15.83
N LYS A 418 16.43 -53.83 14.88
CA LYS A 418 17.82 -53.91 14.43
C LYS A 418 18.08 -52.86 13.35
N LEU A 419 18.98 -51.92 13.63
CA LEU A 419 19.47 -50.97 12.63
C LEU A 419 20.38 -51.68 11.60
N LYS A 420 20.22 -51.35 10.32
CA LYS A 420 21.28 -51.62 9.33
C LYS A 420 22.48 -50.73 9.68
N LYS A 421 23.65 -51.32 9.86
CA LYS A 421 24.89 -50.56 10.04
C LYS A 421 25.05 -49.59 8.86
N LYS A 422 25.40 -48.34 9.14
CA LYS A 422 26.05 -47.48 8.13
C LYS A 422 27.36 -48.17 7.77
N ASP A 423 27.52 -48.54 6.51
CA ASP A 423 28.83 -48.84 5.98
C ASP A 423 29.70 -47.59 6.15
N LYS A 424 30.91 -47.79 6.67
CA LYS A 424 31.87 -46.72 7.00
C LYS A 424 32.41 -46.08 5.73
#